data_AF-A0A1I1ZZ23-F1
#
_entry.id   AF-A0A1I1ZZ23-F1
#
_cell.length_a   1.000
_cell.length_b   1.000
_cell.length_c   1.000
_cell.angle_alpha   90.00
_cell.angle_beta   90.00
_cell.angle_gamma   90.00
#
_symmetry.space_group_name_H-M   'P 1'
#
loop_
_entity.id
_entity.type
_entity.pdbx_description
1 polymer ?
#
loop_
_entity_poly.entity_id
_entity_poly.type
_entity_poly.pdbx_seq_one_letter_code
_entity_poly.pdbx_strand_id
1 'polypeptide(L)'
;MAPGEAFAHELDALLAAAGCEDARTDDGARLTAGTLDLAVHLRGARLTVDLSGWTYAAELTDDDDGRDHAALALDLIGAALFGDLRIVGERWPGRPGRFTLELRLGERWQPGPVQGQRPWNPFARASVTVHHGALPRPAAYRPRAVAPLPWAPWAGRAGFFGALADPDRAAELPVDGELDLHNFSPRDVKRLVLEYLDVCLARGITEVRIVHGKGIGALRRTVHAILDRHPRVVGYRLGGHRGGGWGATVVDLSPGPSSPGDRGD
;
A
#
# COMPACT_ATOMS: atom_id res chain seq x y z
N MET A 1 22.21 -14.21 1.82
CA MET A 1 21.50 -14.30 0.54
C MET A 1 21.10 -12.88 0.15
N ALA A 2 21.39 -12.43 -1.06
CA ALA A 2 20.98 -11.09 -1.49
C ALA A 2 19.43 -11.01 -1.54
N PRO A 3 18.80 -9.84 -1.31
CA PRO A 3 17.34 -9.73 -1.32
C PRO A 3 16.68 -10.25 -2.61
N GLY A 4 17.30 -10.01 -3.77
CA GLY A 4 16.83 -10.56 -5.05
C GLY A 4 16.91 -12.08 -5.11
N GLU A 5 18.00 -12.69 -4.63
CA GLU A 5 18.13 -14.16 -4.56
C GLU A 5 17.07 -14.78 -3.65
N ALA A 6 16.79 -14.13 -2.52
CA ALA A 6 15.75 -14.56 -1.59
C ALA A 6 14.37 -14.57 -2.25
N PHE A 7 14.03 -13.47 -2.93
CA PHE A 7 12.79 -13.38 -3.69
C PHE A 7 12.70 -14.42 -4.80
N ALA A 8 13.79 -14.64 -5.54
CA ALA A 8 13.86 -15.65 -6.61
C ALA A 8 13.56 -17.06 -6.08
N HIS A 9 14.10 -17.41 -4.91
CA HIS A 9 13.84 -18.70 -4.26
C HIS A 9 12.36 -18.88 -3.89
N GLU A 10 11.74 -17.85 -3.32
CA GLU A 10 10.30 -17.89 -2.98
C GLU A 10 9.41 -17.92 -4.24
N LEU A 11 9.82 -17.22 -5.30
CA LEU A 11 9.14 -17.27 -6.59
C LEU A 11 9.20 -18.68 -7.18
N ASP A 12 10.34 -19.36 -7.11
CA ASP A 12 10.49 -20.76 -7.54
C ASP A 12 9.53 -21.68 -6.78
N ALA A 13 9.45 -21.52 -5.45
CA ALA A 13 8.54 -22.30 -4.62
C ALA A 13 7.07 -22.06 -4.99
N LEU A 14 6.68 -20.81 -5.26
CA LEU A 14 5.33 -20.45 -5.70
C LEU A 14 5.00 -21.07 -7.05
N LEU A 15 5.89 -20.96 -8.04
CA LEU A 15 5.71 -21.52 -9.37
C LEU A 15 5.62 -23.04 -9.34
N ALA A 16 6.47 -23.71 -8.55
CA ALA A 16 6.39 -25.15 -8.35
C ALA A 16 5.08 -25.58 -7.69
N ALA A 17 4.63 -24.86 -6.66
CA ALA A 17 3.33 -25.13 -6.05
C ALA A 17 2.18 -24.97 -7.06
N ALA A 18 2.27 -24.01 -7.98
CA ALA A 18 1.30 -23.76 -9.04
C ALA A 18 1.41 -24.75 -10.23
N GLY A 19 2.43 -25.62 -10.27
CA GLY A 19 2.72 -26.48 -11.43
C GLY A 19 3.13 -25.68 -12.67
N CYS A 20 3.90 -24.62 -12.48
CA CYS A 20 4.31 -23.65 -13.50
C CYS A 20 5.83 -23.42 -13.51
N GLU A 21 6.62 -24.43 -13.17
CA GLU A 21 8.09 -24.36 -13.10
C GLU A 21 8.71 -23.95 -14.44
N ASP A 22 8.15 -24.43 -15.55
CA ASP A 22 8.60 -24.13 -16.92
C ASP A 22 8.41 -22.65 -17.30
N ALA A 23 7.69 -21.87 -16.49
CA ALA A 23 7.53 -20.43 -16.68
C ALA A 23 8.76 -19.62 -16.26
N ARG A 24 9.74 -20.24 -15.62
CA ARG A 24 10.96 -19.55 -15.17
C ARG A 24 11.81 -19.04 -16.32
N THR A 25 12.35 -17.84 -16.16
CA THR A 25 13.34 -17.22 -17.06
C THR A 25 14.61 -16.88 -16.29
N ASP A 26 15.70 -16.60 -17.01
CA ASP A 26 16.99 -16.21 -16.42
C ASP A 26 16.87 -15.05 -15.42
N ASP A 27 15.98 -14.10 -15.71
CA ASP A 27 15.77 -12.89 -14.91
C ASP A 27 14.37 -12.81 -14.28
N GLY A 28 13.66 -13.91 -14.08
CA GLY A 28 12.34 -13.88 -13.44
C GLY A 28 11.40 -14.98 -13.92
N ALA A 29 10.20 -14.63 -14.37
CA ALA A 29 9.21 -15.60 -14.83
C ALA A 29 8.25 -14.99 -15.85
N ARG A 30 7.70 -15.81 -16.74
CA ARG A 30 6.64 -15.39 -17.67
C ARG A 30 5.67 -16.52 -17.96
N LEU A 31 4.38 -16.25 -17.78
CA LEU A 31 3.33 -17.21 -18.10
C LEU A 31 1.99 -16.53 -18.36
N THR A 32 1.08 -17.28 -18.97
CA THR A 32 -0.32 -16.92 -19.11
C THR A 32 -1.16 -17.87 -18.26
N ALA A 33 -1.97 -17.32 -17.36
CA ALA A 33 -2.94 -18.06 -16.56
C ALA A 33 -4.34 -17.56 -16.92
N GLY A 34 -5.19 -18.41 -17.49
CA GLY A 34 -6.50 -17.99 -17.97
C GLY A 34 -6.40 -16.92 -19.06
N THR A 35 -6.90 -15.71 -18.81
CA THR A 35 -6.74 -14.54 -19.70
C THR A 35 -5.72 -13.53 -19.19
N LEU A 36 -5.04 -13.84 -18.08
CA LEU A 36 -4.03 -13.01 -17.47
C LEU A 36 -2.64 -13.41 -17.96
N ASP A 37 -1.96 -12.45 -18.58
CA ASP A 37 -0.52 -12.51 -18.83
C ASP A 37 0.22 -11.95 -17.60
N LEU A 38 1.19 -12.73 -17.10
CA LEU A 38 2.07 -12.39 -15.99
C LEU A 38 3.52 -12.37 -16.50
N ALA A 39 4.25 -11.31 -16.17
CA ALA A 39 5.70 -11.26 -16.32
C ALA A 39 6.34 -10.72 -15.05
N VAL A 40 7.38 -11.38 -14.57
CA VAL A 40 8.21 -10.97 -13.45
C VAL A 40 9.62 -10.76 -13.99
N HIS A 41 10.20 -9.60 -13.68
CA HIS A 41 11.58 -9.25 -14.02
C HIS A 41 12.32 -8.86 -12.76
N LEU A 42 13.47 -9.50 -12.53
CA LEU A 42 14.35 -9.31 -11.39
C LEU A 42 15.77 -9.10 -11.92
N ARG A 43 16.28 -7.89 -11.75
CA ARG A 43 17.66 -7.52 -12.15
C ARG A 43 18.41 -7.00 -10.94
N GLY A 44 19.19 -7.88 -10.32
CA GLY A 44 19.80 -7.60 -9.02
C GLY A 44 18.71 -7.41 -7.96
N ALA A 45 18.65 -6.23 -7.34
CA ALA A 45 17.62 -5.85 -6.38
C ALA A 45 16.35 -5.25 -7.02
N ARG A 46 16.36 -4.91 -8.32
CA ARG A 46 15.21 -4.26 -8.96
C ARG A 46 14.20 -5.30 -9.42
N LEU A 47 12.99 -5.21 -8.89
CA LEU A 47 11.85 -6.08 -9.20
C LEU A 47 10.79 -5.32 -9.98
N THR A 48 10.23 -5.97 -11.00
CA THR A 48 9.03 -5.53 -11.72
C THR A 48 8.08 -6.72 -11.90
N VAL A 49 6.80 -6.52 -11.63
CA VAL A 49 5.70 -7.46 -11.91
C VAL A 49 4.73 -6.78 -12.86
N ASP A 50 4.51 -7.35 -14.04
CA ASP A 50 3.45 -6.95 -14.99
C ASP A 50 2.31 -7.96 -14.94
N LEU A 51 1.11 -7.44 -14.71
CA LEU A 51 -0.16 -8.16 -14.72
C LEU A 51 -1.01 -7.59 -15.86
N SER A 52 -0.83 -8.12 -17.07
CA SER A 52 -1.59 -7.72 -18.26
C SER A 52 -1.61 -6.19 -18.48
N GLY A 53 -0.48 -5.53 -18.25
CA GLY A 53 -0.29 -4.09 -18.40
C GLY A 53 -0.48 -3.25 -17.14
N TRP A 54 -0.96 -3.81 -16.02
CA TRP A 54 -0.83 -3.17 -14.70
C TRP A 54 0.51 -3.57 -14.09
N THR A 55 1.33 -2.60 -13.67
CA THR A 55 2.71 -2.88 -13.25
C THR A 55 2.98 -2.52 -11.79
N TYR A 56 3.72 -3.38 -11.08
CA TYR A 56 4.28 -3.06 -9.79
C TYR A 56 5.80 -3.11 -9.89
N ALA A 57 6.49 -2.12 -9.34
CA ALA A 57 7.95 -2.07 -9.34
C ALA A 57 8.47 -1.64 -7.98
N ALA A 58 9.55 -2.28 -7.53
CA ALA A 58 10.17 -2.02 -6.25
C ALA A 58 11.68 -2.30 -6.30
N GLU A 59 12.41 -1.73 -5.35
CA GLU A 59 13.79 -2.09 -5.06
C GLU A 59 13.80 -2.96 -3.80
N LEU A 60 14.39 -4.15 -3.89
CA LEU A 60 14.45 -5.12 -2.82
C LEU A 60 15.70 -4.86 -1.96
N THR A 61 15.48 -4.30 -0.79
CA THR A 61 16.48 -4.06 0.24
C THR A 61 16.43 -5.15 1.33
N ASP A 62 17.45 -5.19 2.17
CA ASP A 62 17.56 -6.10 3.31
C ASP A 62 16.93 -5.54 4.60
N ASP A 63 16.32 -4.36 4.54
CA ASP A 63 15.52 -3.77 5.61
C ASP A 63 14.07 -4.30 5.61
N ASP A 64 13.24 -3.78 6.51
CA ASP A 64 11.83 -4.18 6.62
C ASP A 64 11.02 -3.78 5.38
N ASP A 65 11.27 -2.60 4.82
CA ASP A 65 10.55 -2.11 3.64
C ASP A 65 10.80 -3.01 2.41
N GLY A 66 12.06 -3.43 2.20
CA GLY A 66 12.43 -4.35 1.13
C GLY A 66 11.77 -5.71 1.27
N ARG A 67 11.68 -6.23 2.51
CA ARG A 67 10.95 -7.47 2.82
C ARG A 67 9.45 -7.33 2.54
N ASP A 68 8.85 -6.22 2.92
CA ASP A 68 7.43 -5.93 2.67
C ASP A 68 7.13 -5.80 1.16
N HIS A 69 8.04 -5.18 0.40
CA HIS A 69 7.92 -5.10 -1.06
C HIS A 69 8.03 -6.47 -1.75
N ALA A 70 8.94 -7.33 -1.30
CA ALA A 70 9.07 -8.71 -1.78
C ALA A 70 7.81 -9.53 -1.47
N ALA A 71 7.33 -9.45 -0.24
CA ALA A 71 6.12 -10.09 0.24
C ALA A 71 4.89 -9.68 -0.60
N LEU A 72 4.72 -8.37 -0.84
CA LEU A 72 3.62 -7.86 -1.65
C LEU A 72 3.66 -8.37 -3.08
N ALA A 73 4.85 -8.43 -3.69
CA ALA A 73 4.97 -8.95 -5.05
C ALA A 73 4.56 -10.42 -5.15
N LEU A 74 4.96 -11.26 -4.20
CA LEU A 74 4.53 -12.66 -4.16
C LEU A 74 3.01 -12.79 -3.96
N ASP A 75 2.40 -11.98 -3.08
CA ASP A 75 0.94 -11.93 -2.87
C ASP A 75 0.20 -11.53 -4.16
N LEU A 76 0.69 -10.50 -4.87
CA LEU A 76 0.17 -10.09 -6.16
C LEU A 76 0.21 -11.23 -7.19
N ILE A 77 1.36 -11.90 -7.32
CA ILE A 77 1.57 -12.99 -8.26
C ILE A 77 0.62 -14.15 -7.94
N GLY A 78 0.58 -14.59 -6.69
CA GLY A 78 -0.30 -15.67 -6.26
C GLY A 78 -1.78 -15.35 -6.45
N ALA A 79 -2.23 -14.18 -5.99
CA ALA A 79 -3.61 -13.76 -6.16
C ALA A 79 -4.02 -13.67 -7.63
N ALA A 80 -3.11 -13.21 -8.50
CA ALA A 80 -3.33 -13.14 -9.94
C ALA A 80 -3.48 -14.53 -10.56
N LEU A 81 -2.56 -15.47 -10.23
CA LEU A 81 -2.57 -16.82 -10.78
C LEU A 81 -3.81 -17.63 -10.39
N PHE A 82 -4.24 -17.52 -9.13
CA PHE A 82 -5.33 -18.32 -8.56
C PHE A 82 -6.71 -17.66 -8.63
N GLY A 83 -6.82 -16.52 -9.32
CA GLY A 83 -8.11 -15.90 -9.66
C GLY A 83 -8.77 -15.12 -8.53
N ASP A 84 -7.99 -14.62 -7.57
CA ASP A 84 -8.46 -13.67 -6.54
C ASP A 84 -8.08 -12.23 -6.84
N LEU A 85 -7.28 -12.02 -7.88
CA LEU A 85 -7.00 -10.73 -8.47
C LEU A 85 -7.37 -10.79 -9.95
N ARG A 86 -7.97 -9.71 -10.43
CA ARG A 86 -8.17 -9.48 -11.87
C ARG A 86 -7.79 -8.07 -12.25
N ILE A 87 -7.43 -7.89 -13.52
CA ILE A 87 -7.11 -6.58 -14.09
C ILE A 87 -8.22 -6.19 -15.05
N VAL A 88 -8.84 -5.05 -14.80
CA VAL A 88 -9.82 -4.44 -15.70
C VAL A 88 -9.09 -3.38 -16.52
N GLY A 89 -8.83 -3.71 -17.78
CA GLY A 89 -8.21 -2.83 -18.77
C GLY A 89 -9.25 -2.08 -19.57
N GLU A 90 -9.19 -0.76 -19.54
CA GLU A 90 -10.02 0.14 -20.34
C GLU A 90 -9.15 0.82 -21.40
N ARG A 91 -9.57 0.77 -22.67
CA ARG A 91 -8.85 1.40 -23.78
C ARG A 91 -9.76 2.32 -24.58
N TRP A 92 -9.23 3.49 -24.92
CA TRP A 92 -9.86 4.44 -25.83
C TRP A 92 -8.99 4.61 -27.09
N PRO A 93 -9.60 4.80 -28.27
CA PRO A 93 -8.84 5.05 -29.50
C PRO A 93 -7.87 6.22 -29.35
N GLY A 94 -6.59 6.01 -29.69
CA GLY A 94 -5.55 7.04 -29.66
C GLY A 94 -5.16 7.55 -28.27
N ARG A 95 -5.50 6.83 -27.19
CA ARG A 95 -5.15 7.19 -25.81
C ARG A 95 -4.43 6.04 -25.09
N PRO A 96 -3.59 6.34 -24.08
CA PRO A 96 -3.10 5.34 -23.15
C PRO A 96 -4.26 4.61 -22.47
N GLY A 97 -4.08 3.33 -22.18
CA GLY A 97 -5.05 2.54 -21.43
C GLY A 97 -5.13 2.95 -19.97
N ARG A 98 -6.23 2.56 -19.31
CA ARG A 98 -6.39 2.62 -17.86
C ARG A 98 -6.55 1.20 -17.33
N PHE A 99 -5.82 0.84 -16.30
CA PHE A 99 -5.84 -0.48 -15.71
C PHE A 99 -6.26 -0.36 -14.25
N THR A 100 -7.26 -1.12 -13.86
CA THR A 100 -7.70 -1.21 -12.46
C THR A 100 -7.41 -2.62 -11.97
N LEU A 101 -6.61 -2.72 -10.92
CA LEU A 101 -6.46 -3.97 -10.18
C LEU A 101 -7.69 -4.12 -9.29
N GLU A 102 -8.38 -5.26 -9.39
CA GLU A 102 -9.50 -5.60 -8.51
C GLU A 102 -9.21 -6.86 -7.72
N LEU A 103 -9.54 -6.85 -6.44
CA LEU A 103 -9.32 -7.97 -5.51
C LEU A 103 -10.64 -8.62 -5.13
N ARG A 104 -10.63 -9.95 -5.02
CA ARG A 104 -11.78 -10.74 -4.59
C ARG A 104 -11.84 -10.78 -3.07
N LEU A 105 -12.93 -10.28 -2.50
CA LEU A 105 -13.26 -10.35 -1.08
C LEU A 105 -14.58 -11.09 -0.91
N GLY A 106 -14.49 -12.36 -0.51
CA GLY A 106 -15.62 -13.28 -0.57
C GLY A 106 -16.12 -13.44 -2.00
N GLU A 107 -17.39 -13.13 -2.25
CA GLU A 107 -18.00 -13.22 -3.58
C GLU A 107 -17.93 -11.91 -4.39
N ARG A 108 -17.33 -10.84 -3.82
CA ARG A 108 -17.33 -9.52 -4.43
C ARG A 108 -15.95 -9.14 -4.93
N TRP A 109 -15.93 -8.44 -6.06
CA TRP A 109 -14.74 -7.75 -6.55
C TRP A 109 -14.73 -6.33 -6.00
N GLN A 110 -13.60 -5.90 -5.44
CA GLN A 110 -13.39 -4.54 -5.00
C GLN A 110 -12.27 -3.88 -5.80
N PRO A 111 -12.47 -2.65 -6.29
CA PRO A 111 -11.43 -1.92 -6.99
C PRO A 111 -10.31 -1.51 -6.01
N GLY A 112 -9.08 -1.75 -6.45
CA GLY A 112 -7.84 -1.35 -5.79
C GLY A 112 -7.12 -0.27 -6.60
N PRO A 113 -5.77 -0.32 -6.66
CA PRO A 113 -4.97 0.66 -7.37
C PRO A 113 -5.31 0.78 -8.86
N VAL A 114 -5.21 2.01 -9.36
CA VAL A 114 -5.50 2.38 -10.74
C VAL A 114 -4.25 2.96 -11.37
N GLN A 115 -3.97 2.55 -12.61
CA GLN A 115 -2.91 3.10 -13.45
C GLN A 115 -3.50 3.65 -14.73
N GLY A 116 -2.98 4.80 -15.19
CA GLY A 116 -3.55 5.54 -16.31
C GLY A 116 -4.73 6.43 -15.91
N GLN A 117 -5.31 7.13 -16.89
CA GLN A 117 -6.34 8.14 -16.68
C GLN A 117 -7.51 7.94 -17.64
N ARG A 118 -8.71 8.29 -17.18
CA ARG A 118 -9.88 8.39 -18.06
C ARG A 118 -9.82 9.70 -18.85
N PRO A 119 -10.31 9.73 -20.10
CA PRO A 119 -10.55 10.98 -20.80
C PRO A 119 -11.61 11.80 -20.06
N TRP A 120 -11.51 13.13 -20.15
CA TRP A 120 -12.49 14.04 -19.54
C TRP A 120 -13.89 13.92 -20.15
N ASN A 121 -13.98 13.46 -21.41
CA ASN A 121 -15.25 13.31 -22.12
C ASN A 121 -16.06 12.15 -21.54
N PRO A 122 -17.22 12.40 -20.90
CA PRO A 122 -18.02 11.37 -20.25
C PRO A 122 -18.69 10.40 -21.24
N PHE A 123 -18.75 10.74 -22.52
CA PHE A 123 -19.34 9.90 -23.57
C PHE A 123 -18.29 9.07 -24.34
N ALA A 124 -17.02 9.19 -24.00
CA ALA A 124 -15.96 8.43 -24.65
C ALA A 124 -16.13 6.93 -24.37
N ARG A 125 -16.46 6.17 -25.42
CA ARG A 125 -16.59 4.71 -25.33
C ARG A 125 -15.22 4.07 -25.16
N ALA A 126 -15.08 3.26 -24.12
CA ALA A 126 -13.93 2.39 -23.92
C ALA A 126 -14.24 0.98 -24.42
N SER A 127 -13.23 0.28 -24.95
CA SER A 127 -13.24 -1.19 -24.88
C SER A 127 -12.76 -1.61 -23.50
N VAL A 128 -13.44 -2.58 -22.90
CA VAL A 128 -13.13 -3.10 -21.57
C VAL A 128 -12.75 -4.57 -21.70
N THR A 129 -11.58 -4.93 -21.19
CA THR A 129 -11.09 -6.31 -21.11
C THR A 129 -10.84 -6.66 -19.65
N VAL A 130 -11.21 -7.88 -19.26
CA VAL A 130 -10.93 -8.42 -17.92
C VAL A 130 -9.91 -9.54 -18.05
N HIS A 131 -8.79 -9.39 -17.36
CA HIS A 131 -7.71 -10.35 -17.29
C HIS A 131 -7.73 -11.04 -15.92
N HIS A 132 -7.83 -12.36 -15.89
CA HIS A 132 -7.85 -13.12 -14.63
C HIS A 132 -7.16 -14.48 -14.80
N GLY A 133 -6.46 -14.90 -13.73
CA GLY A 133 -5.99 -16.26 -13.59
C GLY A 133 -7.12 -17.22 -13.22
N ALA A 134 -6.90 -18.48 -13.53
CA ALA A 134 -7.83 -19.57 -13.22
C ALA A 134 -7.08 -20.85 -12.85
N LEU A 135 -5.81 -20.75 -12.43
CA LEU A 135 -5.07 -21.93 -12.02
C LEU A 135 -5.70 -22.54 -10.76
N PRO A 136 -5.75 -23.88 -10.64
CA PRO A 136 -6.18 -24.53 -9.42
C PRO A 136 -5.32 -24.06 -8.24
N ARG A 137 -5.97 -23.73 -7.12
CA ARG A 137 -5.25 -23.26 -5.92
C ARG A 137 -4.60 -24.44 -5.18
N PRO A 138 -3.26 -24.44 -5.01
CA PRO A 138 -2.58 -25.48 -4.24
C PRO A 138 -2.94 -25.41 -2.76
N ALA A 139 -2.96 -26.56 -2.07
CA ALA A 139 -3.28 -26.62 -0.65
C ALA A 139 -2.26 -25.87 0.24
N ALA A 140 -1.01 -25.79 -0.19
CA ALA A 140 0.05 -25.03 0.48
C ALA A 140 -0.15 -23.51 0.37
N TYR A 141 -0.89 -23.05 -0.64
CA TYR A 141 -1.08 -21.65 -0.98
C TYR A 141 -2.51 -21.19 -0.63
N ARG A 142 -2.85 -21.29 0.66
CA ARG A 142 -4.17 -20.94 1.21
C ARG A 142 -4.17 -19.53 1.77
N PRO A 143 -5.29 -18.79 1.59
CA PRO A 143 -5.50 -17.51 2.24
C PRO A 143 -5.28 -17.56 3.76
N ARG A 144 -4.45 -16.65 4.29
CA ARG A 144 -4.21 -16.37 5.70
C ARG A 144 -4.54 -14.89 5.98
N ALA A 145 -5.05 -14.62 7.17
CA ALA A 145 -5.27 -13.24 7.61
C ALA A 145 -3.91 -12.60 7.90
N VAL A 146 -3.68 -11.41 7.35
CA VAL A 146 -2.40 -10.70 7.42
C VAL A 146 -2.66 -9.21 7.65
N ALA A 147 -1.73 -8.54 8.32
CA ALA A 147 -1.81 -7.11 8.53
C ALA A 147 -1.55 -6.38 7.20
N PRO A 148 -2.40 -5.42 6.80
CA PRO A 148 -2.17 -4.64 5.59
C PRO A 148 -0.96 -3.73 5.75
N LEU A 149 -0.17 -3.58 4.69
CA LEU A 149 0.95 -2.65 4.66
C LEU A 149 0.43 -1.19 4.72
N PRO A 150 1.10 -0.27 5.44
CA PRO A 150 0.65 1.13 5.55
C PRO A 150 0.46 1.82 4.19
N TRP A 151 1.36 1.58 3.25
CA TRP A 151 1.36 2.16 1.90
C TRP A 151 0.61 1.30 0.86
N ALA A 152 0.30 0.04 1.18
CA ALA A 152 -0.56 -0.83 0.38
C ALA A 152 -1.65 -1.47 1.25
N PRO A 153 -2.70 -0.73 1.64
CA PRO A 153 -3.80 -1.26 2.47
C PRO A 153 -4.63 -2.36 1.82
N TRP A 154 -4.37 -2.61 0.53
CA TRP A 154 -4.95 -3.67 -0.28
C TRP A 154 -4.09 -4.94 -0.29
N ALA A 155 -2.83 -4.87 0.14
CA ALA A 155 -1.95 -6.02 0.31
C ALA A 155 -2.58 -7.05 1.26
N GLY A 156 -2.51 -8.33 0.90
CA GLY A 156 -3.00 -9.40 1.75
C GLY A 156 -4.53 -9.53 1.82
N ARG A 157 -5.29 -8.68 1.13
CA ARG A 157 -6.76 -8.79 1.06
C ARG A 157 -7.23 -10.07 0.35
N ALA A 158 -6.45 -10.57 -0.60
CA ALA A 158 -6.68 -11.88 -1.21
C ALA A 158 -6.22 -13.04 -0.31
N GLY A 159 -5.54 -12.73 0.79
CA GLY A 159 -5.05 -13.62 1.83
C GLY A 159 -3.80 -14.42 1.47
N PHE A 160 -3.18 -14.24 0.31
CA PHE A 160 -2.15 -15.20 -0.13
C PHE A 160 -0.83 -15.11 0.63
N PHE A 161 -0.44 -13.93 1.12
CA PHE A 161 0.74 -13.80 1.97
C PHE A 161 0.76 -12.54 2.85
N GLY A 162 1.51 -12.68 3.95
CA GLY A 162 1.94 -11.72 4.97
C GLY A 162 2.50 -12.55 6.14
N ALA A 163 3.29 -11.95 7.04
CA ALA A 163 3.72 -12.61 8.28
C ALA A 163 2.52 -13.31 8.95
N LEU A 164 2.75 -14.32 9.81
CA LEU A 164 1.73 -14.68 10.80
C LEU A 164 1.12 -13.34 11.25
N ALA A 165 -0.21 -13.20 11.22
CA ALA A 165 -0.82 -12.16 12.01
C ALA A 165 -0.21 -12.39 13.39
N ASP A 166 0.79 -11.58 13.72
CA ASP A 166 1.08 -11.28 15.08
C ASP A 166 -0.13 -10.41 15.41
N PRO A 167 -1.13 -10.94 16.11
CA PRO A 167 -2.25 -10.12 16.52
C PRO A 167 -1.80 -8.89 17.32
N ASP A 168 -0.54 -8.88 17.79
CA ASP A 168 0.10 -7.76 18.47
C ASP A 168 0.88 -6.82 17.53
N ARG A 169 1.20 -7.22 16.29
CA ARG A 169 1.77 -6.31 15.27
C ARG A 169 0.65 -5.56 14.57
N ALA A 170 0.05 -4.61 15.29
CA ALA A 170 -0.59 -3.48 14.65
C ALA A 170 0.39 -2.87 13.64
N ALA A 171 -0.08 -2.45 12.47
CA ALA A 171 0.73 -1.64 11.56
C ALA A 171 1.10 -0.36 12.33
N GLU A 172 2.29 -0.35 12.95
CA GLU A 172 2.78 0.81 13.68
C GLU A 172 2.89 1.94 12.67
N LEU A 173 2.14 3.02 12.89
CA LEU A 173 2.31 4.21 12.10
C LEU A 173 3.70 4.77 12.41
N PRO A 174 4.53 5.05 11.39
CA PRO A 174 5.81 5.69 11.63
C PRO A 174 5.57 7.02 12.36
N VAL A 175 6.22 7.17 13.52
CA VAL A 175 6.15 8.39 14.33
C VAL A 175 7.41 9.20 14.06
N ASP A 176 7.44 9.80 12.88
CA ASP A 176 8.51 10.64 12.34
C ASP A 176 8.11 12.13 12.27
N GLY A 177 6.90 12.45 12.74
CA GLY A 177 6.33 13.79 12.68
C GLY A 177 5.48 14.04 11.44
N GLU A 178 5.20 13.04 10.59
CA GLU A 178 4.24 13.12 9.51
C GLU A 178 3.07 12.14 9.68
N LEU A 179 1.84 12.65 9.63
CA LEU A 179 0.62 11.86 9.62
C LEU A 179 -0.17 12.09 8.33
N ASP A 180 -0.24 11.09 7.45
CA ASP A 180 -1.08 11.14 6.24
C ASP A 180 -2.47 10.53 6.48
N LEU A 181 -3.52 11.35 6.33
CA LEU A 181 -4.91 11.00 6.56
C LEU A 181 -5.66 10.52 5.30
N HIS A 182 -5.07 10.48 4.10
CA HIS A 182 -5.77 10.10 2.86
C HIS A 182 -6.36 8.69 2.90
N ASN A 183 -5.75 7.80 3.69
CA ASN A 183 -6.08 6.39 3.73
C ASN A 183 -6.95 6.01 4.94
N PHE A 184 -7.39 6.99 5.74
CA PHE A 184 -8.17 6.76 6.96
C PHE A 184 -9.64 7.12 6.80
N SER A 185 -10.50 6.36 7.48
CA SER A 185 -11.93 6.68 7.52
C SER A 185 -12.18 7.96 8.33
N PRO A 186 -13.08 8.86 7.91
CA PRO A 186 -13.39 10.08 8.65
C PRO A 186 -13.76 9.88 10.13
N ARG A 187 -14.32 8.72 10.49
CA ARG A 187 -14.69 8.38 11.87
C ARG A 187 -13.48 8.14 12.79
N ASP A 188 -12.35 7.72 12.21
CA ASP A 188 -11.15 7.33 12.95
C ASP A 188 -10.19 8.52 13.12
N VAL A 189 -10.31 9.56 12.27
CA VAL A 189 -9.43 10.75 12.22
C VAL A 189 -9.26 11.41 13.58
N LYS A 190 -10.35 11.60 14.34
CA LYS A 190 -10.27 12.28 15.63
C LYS A 190 -9.34 11.54 16.59
N ARG A 191 -9.55 10.24 16.74
CA ARG A 191 -8.74 9.41 17.64
C ARG A 191 -7.29 9.40 17.16
N LEU A 192 -7.10 9.16 15.85
CA LEU A 192 -5.78 9.03 15.25
C LEU A 192 -4.92 10.29 15.42
N VAL A 193 -5.49 11.47 15.15
CA VAL A 193 -4.77 12.74 15.31
C VAL A 193 -4.36 12.96 16.76
N LEU A 194 -5.24 12.69 17.73
CA LEU A 194 -4.93 12.86 19.15
C LEU A 194 -3.80 11.91 19.59
N GLU A 195 -3.95 10.62 19.31
CA GLU A 195 -2.96 9.61 19.66
C GLU A 195 -1.60 9.89 19.02
N TYR A 196 -1.58 10.30 17.75
CA TYR A 196 -0.33 10.60 17.05
C TYR A 196 0.40 11.80 17.67
N LEU A 197 -0.31 12.87 18.04
CA LEU A 197 0.30 14.04 18.69
C LEU A 197 0.89 13.67 20.07
N ASP A 198 0.20 12.81 20.83
CA ASP A 198 0.69 12.34 22.13
C ASP A 198 1.96 11.48 21.98
N VAL A 199 2.00 10.59 21.00
CA VAL A 199 3.19 9.75 20.74
C VAL A 199 4.34 10.59 20.19
N CYS A 200 4.09 11.59 19.33
CA CYS A 200 5.10 12.55 18.90
C CYS A 200 5.70 13.29 20.10
N LEU A 201 4.86 13.79 21.02
CA LEU A 201 5.32 14.46 22.24
C LEU A 201 6.18 13.53 23.11
N ALA A 202 5.77 12.27 23.27
CA ALA A 202 6.54 11.27 24.01
C ALA A 202 7.92 11.00 23.39
N ARG A 203 8.05 11.14 22.07
CA ARG A 203 9.32 11.02 21.32
C ARG A 203 10.09 12.34 21.18
N GLY A 204 9.62 13.42 21.80
CA GLY A 204 10.25 14.75 21.68
C GLY A 204 10.07 15.42 20.31
N ILE A 205 9.16 14.90 19.48
CA ILE A 205 8.80 15.50 18.19
C ILE A 205 7.79 16.61 18.45
N THR A 206 8.22 17.86 18.32
CA THR A 206 7.41 19.04 18.64
C THR A 206 6.85 19.76 17.42
N GLU A 207 7.32 19.44 16.21
CA GLU A 207 6.70 19.91 14.95
C GLU A 207 6.09 18.69 14.25
N VAL A 208 4.78 18.73 13.97
CA VAL A 208 4.05 17.63 13.34
C VAL A 208 3.33 18.12 12.09
N ARG A 209 3.45 17.38 10.99
CA ARG A 209 2.77 17.64 9.73
C ARG A 209 1.64 16.65 9.49
N ILE A 210 0.42 17.14 9.46
CA ILE A 210 -0.78 16.36 9.17
C ILE A 210 -1.20 16.60 7.72
N VAL A 211 -1.06 15.59 6.87
CA VAL A 211 -1.49 15.62 5.46
C VAL A 211 -2.94 15.18 5.38
N HIS A 212 -3.82 16.04 4.91
CA HIS A 212 -5.27 15.77 4.85
C HIS A 212 -5.86 15.97 3.45
N GLY A 213 -5.01 16.23 2.47
CA GLY A 213 -5.38 16.42 1.08
C GLY A 213 -6.02 17.75 0.76
N LYS A 214 -6.12 18.00 -0.55
CA LYS A 214 -6.66 19.22 -1.19
C LYS A 214 -8.13 19.08 -1.62
N GLY A 215 -8.91 18.20 -0.99
CA GLY A 215 -10.32 18.03 -1.34
C GLY A 215 -11.18 19.28 -1.02
N ILE A 216 -12.49 19.12 -0.87
CA ILE A 216 -13.42 20.20 -0.45
C ILE A 216 -13.21 20.71 1.00
N GLY A 217 -12.12 20.31 1.65
CA GLY A 217 -11.69 20.78 2.96
C GLY A 217 -12.38 20.16 4.18
N ALA A 218 -13.15 19.08 4.02
CA ALA A 218 -13.83 18.42 5.15
C ALA A 218 -12.83 17.87 6.19
N LEU A 219 -11.79 17.18 5.72
CA LEU A 219 -10.76 16.60 6.57
C LEU A 219 -9.92 17.70 7.26
N ARG A 220 -9.55 18.75 6.50
CA ARG A 220 -8.91 19.97 7.05
C ARG A 220 -9.71 20.57 8.21
N ARG A 221 -11.01 20.82 8.01
CA ARG A 221 -11.88 21.40 9.07
C ARG A 221 -11.94 20.50 10.31
N THR A 222 -11.96 19.19 10.11
CA THR A 222 -11.94 18.21 11.20
C THR A 222 -10.62 18.29 11.97
N VAL A 223 -9.47 18.30 11.27
CA VAL A 223 -8.14 18.46 11.86
C VAL A 223 -8.06 19.76 12.66
N HIS A 224 -8.42 20.91 12.06
CA HIS A 224 -8.38 22.20 12.75
C HIS A 224 -9.26 22.22 14.01
N ALA A 225 -10.47 21.67 13.95
CA ALA A 225 -11.35 21.58 15.12
C ALA A 225 -10.80 20.71 16.26
N ILE A 226 -9.95 19.72 15.94
CA ILE A 226 -9.24 18.90 16.94
C ILE A 226 -8.09 19.72 17.54
N LEU A 227 -7.28 20.36 16.69
CA LEU A 227 -6.12 21.15 17.10
C LEU A 227 -6.51 22.35 17.98
N ASP A 228 -7.61 23.04 17.66
CA ASP A 228 -8.15 24.17 18.44
C ASP A 228 -8.47 23.79 19.89
N ARG A 229 -8.72 22.52 20.16
CA ARG A 229 -9.09 22.00 21.49
C ARG A 229 -7.95 21.26 22.17
N HIS A 230 -6.81 21.11 21.50
CA HIS A 230 -5.71 20.29 22.00
C HIS A 230 -4.83 21.10 22.97
N PRO A 231 -4.69 20.68 24.24
CA PRO A 231 -4.02 21.50 25.27
C PRO A 231 -2.52 21.71 25.04
N ARG A 232 -1.91 20.89 24.19
CA ARG A 232 -0.47 20.93 23.87
C ARG A 232 -0.15 21.60 22.55
N VAL A 233 -1.15 22.03 21.78
CA VAL A 233 -0.93 22.76 20.53
C VAL A 233 -0.67 24.22 20.86
N VAL A 234 0.50 24.71 20.48
CA VAL A 234 0.91 26.12 20.62
C VAL A 234 0.35 26.94 19.46
N GLY A 235 0.35 26.35 18.28
CA GLY A 235 -0.17 26.94 17.06
C GLY A 235 -0.16 25.94 15.92
N TYR A 236 -0.86 26.28 14.85
CA TYR A 236 -0.79 25.51 13.62
C TYR A 236 -0.99 26.42 12.42
N ARG A 237 -0.44 26.01 11.28
CA ARG A 237 -0.51 26.73 10.01
C ARG A 237 -0.68 25.76 8.86
N LEU A 238 -1.18 26.24 7.73
CA LEU A 238 -1.12 25.45 6.50
C LEU A 238 0.34 25.24 6.08
N GLY A 239 0.58 24.12 5.40
CA GLY A 239 1.88 23.81 4.82
C GLY A 239 2.36 24.90 3.87
N GLY A 240 3.66 25.18 3.89
CA GLY A 240 4.31 26.06 2.91
C GLY A 240 4.45 25.38 1.54
N HIS A 241 5.09 26.08 0.58
CA HIS A 241 5.33 25.55 -0.77
C HIS A 241 6.11 24.22 -0.79
N ARG A 242 6.95 23.98 0.21
CA ARG A 242 7.71 22.73 0.40
C ARG A 242 7.07 21.73 1.38
N GLY A 243 5.94 22.08 2.01
CA GLY A 243 5.31 21.29 3.09
C GLY A 243 3.87 20.87 2.80
N GLY A 244 3.49 20.71 1.53
CA GLY A 244 2.15 20.26 1.12
C GLY A 244 1.13 21.36 0.81
N GLY A 245 1.51 22.64 0.94
CA GLY A 245 0.59 23.77 0.70
C GLY A 245 -0.65 23.70 1.58
N TRP A 246 -1.81 24.05 1.03
CA TRP A 246 -3.09 23.95 1.75
C TRP A 246 -3.61 22.51 1.95
N GLY A 247 -2.90 21.51 1.42
CA GLY A 247 -3.24 20.09 1.59
C GLY A 247 -2.68 19.46 2.87
N ALA A 248 -1.92 20.23 3.66
CA ALA A 248 -1.36 19.80 4.93
C ALA A 248 -1.44 20.92 5.97
N THR A 249 -1.43 20.53 7.24
CA THR A 249 -1.35 21.42 8.40
C THR A 249 -0.09 21.07 9.18
N VAL A 250 0.77 22.06 9.44
CA VAL A 250 1.93 21.96 10.32
C VAL A 250 1.52 22.47 11.69
N VAL A 251 1.82 21.68 12.72
CA VAL A 251 1.38 21.85 14.10
C VAL A 251 2.62 22.00 14.97
N ASP A 252 2.66 23.06 15.77
CA ASP A 252 3.69 23.30 16.78
C ASP A 252 3.15 22.85 18.14
N LEU A 253 3.87 21.95 18.80
CA LEU A 253 3.52 21.37 20.08
C LEU A 253 4.43 21.87 21.20
N SER A 254 3.84 22.08 22.38
CA SER A 254 4.61 22.39 23.58
C SER A 254 5.03 21.10 24.28
N PRO A 255 6.34 20.86 24.48
CA PRO A 255 6.81 19.93 25.49
C PRO A 255 6.56 20.63 26.84
N GLY A 256 5.45 20.30 27.49
CA GLY A 256 5.16 20.74 28.85
C GLY A 256 6.21 20.24 29.84
N PRO A 257 6.10 20.62 31.12
CA PRO A 257 7.15 20.35 32.10
C PRO A 257 7.44 18.86 32.16
N SER A 258 8.69 18.48 31.88
CA SER A 258 9.18 17.14 32.17
C SER A 258 8.97 16.89 33.66
N SER A 259 8.25 15.82 34.01
CA SER A 259 8.22 15.38 35.40
C SER A 259 9.64 14.92 35.76
N PRO A 260 10.27 15.46 36.83
CA PRO A 260 11.60 15.03 37.23
C PRO A 260 11.46 13.66 37.90
N GLY A 261 11.53 12.59 37.11
CA GLY A 261 11.41 11.23 37.62
C GLY A 261 12.05 10.14 36.78
N ASP A 262 12.50 10.43 35.55
CA ASP A 262 12.98 9.41 34.61
C ASP A 262 14.46 9.59 34.23
N ARG A 263 15.31 9.75 35.25
CA ARG A 263 16.74 9.45 35.14
C ARG A 263 17.02 8.29 36.09
N GLY A 264 16.86 7.08 35.57
CA GLY A 264 17.40 5.86 36.18
C GLY A 264 18.93 5.90 36.16
N ASP A 265 19.50 5.36 37.24
CA ASP A 265 20.92 5.25 37.59
C ASP A 265 21.85 4.77 36.46
#